data_AF-A0A6H1NNF3-F1
#
_entry.id   AF-A0A6H1NNF3-F1
#
_cell.length_a   1.000
_cell.length_b   1.000
_cell.length_c   1.000
_cell.angle_alpha   90.00
_cell.angle_beta   90.00
_cell.angle_gamma   90.00
#
_symmetry.space_group_name_H-M   'P 1'
#
loop_
_entity.id
_entity.type
_entity.pdbx_description
1 polymer ?
#
loop_
_entity_poly.entity_id
_entity_poly.type
_entity_poly.pdbx_seq_one_letter_code
_entity_poly.pdbx_strand_id
1 'polypeptide(L)' 'MPPRLLQAGSNEVLLYDSTRLATRAAAAGVDVLLDVAADVPHVFQSFTGSLDEADAALDRAGRFTLDRLATAPAAL' A
#
# COMPACT_ATOMS: atom_id res chain seq x y z
N MET A 1 -13.18 -3.69 -9.51
CA MET A 1 -12.52 -2.81 -8.52
C MET A 1 -11.18 -2.39 -9.11
N PRO A 2 -10.71 -1.14 -8.88
CA PRO A 2 -9.40 -0.72 -9.36
C PRO A 2 -8.28 -1.47 -8.63
N PRO A 3 -7.06 -1.52 -9.20
CA PRO A 3 -5.90 -2.06 -8.51
C PRO A 3 -5.63 -1.33 -7.19
N ARG A 4 -5.08 -2.03 -6.19
CA ARG A 4 -4.90 -1.49 -4.83
C ARG A 4 -3.50 -1.72 -4.29
N LEU A 5 -2.95 -0.69 -3.65
CA LEU A 5 -1.83 -0.79 -2.72
C LEU A 5 -2.38 -0.71 -1.30
N LEU A 6 -2.01 -1.68 -0.45
CA LEU A 6 -2.33 -1.71 0.98
C LEU A 6 -1.02 -1.67 1.76
N GLN A 7 -0.79 -0.60 2.51
CA GLN A 7 0.41 -0.45 3.35
C GLN A 7 0.05 -0.61 4.82
N ALA A 8 0.88 -1.37 5.55
CA ALA A 8 0.73 -1.62 6.97
C ALA A 8 2.10 -1.73 7.66
N GLY A 9 2.18 -1.40 8.94
CA GLY A 9 3.28 -1.76 9.81
C GLY A 9 3.09 -3.16 10.39
N SER A 10 4.17 -3.85 10.76
CA SER A 10 4.04 -5.13 11.46
C SER A 10 3.69 -4.98 12.95
N ASN A 11 3.91 -3.79 13.52
CA ASN A 11 3.59 -3.45 14.91
C ASN A 11 2.31 -2.61 15.01
N GLU A 12 1.22 -3.07 14.40
CA GLU A 12 -0.09 -2.43 14.50
C GLU A 12 -1.25 -3.44 14.56
N VAL A 13 -2.35 -3.02 15.18
CA VAL A 13 -3.54 -3.88 15.35
C VAL A 13 -4.28 -4.17 14.04
N LEU A 14 -4.12 -3.31 13.02
CA LEU A 14 -4.83 -3.41 11.73
C LEU A 14 -4.11 -4.24 10.68
N LEU A 15 -2.91 -4.78 10.97
CA LEU A 15 -2.18 -5.65 10.04
C LEU A 15 -3.04 -6.84 9.59
N TYR A 16 -3.81 -7.41 10.52
CA TYR A 16 -4.69 -8.53 10.24
C TYR A 16 -5.82 -8.14 9.27
N ASP A 17 -6.43 -6.97 9.46
CA ASP A 17 -7.46 -6.47 8.55
C ASP A 17 -6.92 -6.20 7.16
N SER A 18 -5.74 -5.56 7.05
CA SER A 18 -5.04 -5.35 5.78
C SER A 18 -4.75 -6.66 5.05
N THR A 19 -4.27 -7.68 5.77
CA THR A 19 -3.97 -9.01 5.20
C THR A 19 -5.23 -9.73 4.71
N ARG A 20 -6.34 -9.64 5.46
CA ARG A 20 -7.62 -10.22 5.06
C ARG A 20 -8.23 -9.50 3.87
N LEU A 21 -8.11 -8.17 3.83
CA LEU A 21 -8.57 -7.38 2.69
C LEU A 21 -7.78 -7.75 1.43
N ALA A 22 -6.45 -7.87 1.53
CA ALA A 22 -5.60 -8.29 0.42
C ALA A 22 -6.01 -9.68 -0.11
N THR A 23 -6.14 -10.66 0.80
CA THR A 23 -6.55 -12.03 0.44
C THR A 23 -7.90 -12.05 -0.29
N ARG A 24 -8.89 -11.31 0.22
CA ARG A 24 -10.23 -11.25 -0.40
C ARG A 24 -10.21 -10.53 -1.74
N ALA A 25 -9.44 -9.45 -1.87
CA ALA A 25 -9.30 -8.73 -3.13
C ALA A 25 -8.64 -9.61 -4.20
N ALA A 26 -7.56 -10.32 -3.85
CA ALA A 26 -6.90 -11.26 -4.74
C ALA A 26 -7.84 -12.40 -5.18
N ALA A 27 -8.60 -12.99 -4.24
CA ALA A 27 -9.59 -14.03 -4.56
C ALA A 27 -10.71 -13.55 -5.49
N ALA A 28 -10.99 -12.24 -5.51
CA ALA A 28 -11.95 -11.60 -6.41
C ALA A 28 -11.33 -11.14 -7.75
N GLY A 29 -10.07 -11.50 -8.03
CA GLY A 29 -9.38 -11.13 -9.27
C GLY A 29 -8.93 -9.66 -9.34
N VAL A 30 -8.85 -8.97 -8.20
CA VAL A 30 -8.33 -7.60 -8.12
C VAL A 30 -6.80 -7.65 -8.02
N ASP A 31 -6.10 -6.88 -8.85
CA ASP A 31 -4.67 -6.64 -8.68
C ASP A 31 -4.42 -5.90 -7.37
N VAL A 32 -3.74 -6.57 -6.44
CA VAL A 32 -3.51 -6.06 -5.08
C VAL A 32 -2.07 -6.30 -4.65
N LEU A 33 -1.45 -5.25 -4.14
CA LEU A 33 -0.14 -5.30 -3.49
C LEU A 33 -0.33 -5.03 -1.99
N LEU A 34 0.05 -5.99 -1.16
CA LEU A 34 0.16 -5.81 0.29
C LEU A 34 1.64 -5.55 0.62
N ASP A 35 1.92 -4.40 1.21
CA ASP A 35 3.25 -3.90 1.54
C ASP A 35 3.34 -3.70 3.06
N VAL A 36 4.06 -4.61 3.74
CA VAL A 36 4.19 -4.62 5.20
C VAL A 36 5.60 -4.18 5.57
N ALA A 37 5.71 -3.06 6.28
CA ALA A 37 6.96 -2.57 6.84
C ALA A 37 7.21 -3.19 8.23
N ALA A 38 8.42 -3.65 8.50
CA ALA A 38 8.77 -4.32 9.76
C ALA A 38 8.91 -3.31 10.91
N ASP A 39 8.42 -3.69 12.09
CA ASP A 39 8.57 -3.03 13.39
C ASP A 39 8.08 -1.57 13.51
N VAL A 40 7.37 -1.07 12.50
CA VAL A 40 6.79 0.28 12.50
C VAL A 40 5.33 0.31 13.00
N PRO A 41 4.90 1.43 13.63
CA PRO A 41 3.57 1.54 14.21
C PRO A 41 2.47 1.82 13.18
N HIS A 42 1.24 1.92 13.67
CA HIS A 42 0.10 2.41 12.90
C HIS A 42 0.40 3.79 12.27
N VAL A 43 0.12 3.95 10.97
CA VAL A 43 0.32 5.19 10.20
C VAL A 43 1.77 5.68 10.24
N PHE A 44 2.74 4.76 10.17
CA PHE A 44 4.16 5.11 10.19
C PHE A 44 4.59 6.08 9.08
N GLN A 45 3.83 6.17 7.98
CA GLN A 45 4.04 7.12 6.89
C GLN A 45 4.05 8.58 7.37
N SER A 46 3.34 8.90 8.46
CA SER A 46 3.36 10.25 9.05
C SER A 46 4.73 10.67 9.61
N PHE A 47 5.69 9.75 9.75
CA PHE A 47 7.07 10.02 10.19
C PHE A 47 8.05 10.27 9.03
N THR A 48 7.55 10.65 7.85
CA THR A 48 8.38 11.04 6.69
C THR A 48 9.46 12.05 7.09
N GLY A 49 10.69 11.84 6.64
CA GLY A 49 11.88 12.63 6.98
C GLY A 49 12.48 12.32 8.36
N SER A 50 11.88 11.40 9.13
CA SER A 50 12.38 10.94 10.43
C SER A 50 12.51 9.42 10.53
N LEU A 51 11.88 8.67 9.61
CA LEU A 51 11.87 7.21 9.55
C LEU A 51 12.06 6.75 8.10
N ASP A 52 13.11 5.98 7.83
CA ASP A 52 13.45 5.53 6.48
C ASP A 52 12.32 4.69 5.85
N GLU A 53 11.62 3.89 6.65
CA GLU A 53 10.47 3.12 6.21
C GLU A 53 9.33 4.02 5.73
N ALA A 54 9.10 5.15 6.39
CA ALA A 54 8.05 6.10 6.04
C ALA A 54 8.32 6.74 4.67
N ASP A 55 9.56 7.17 4.45
CA ASP A 55 10.00 7.73 3.16
C ASP A 55 9.86 6.68 2.05
N ALA A 56 10.35 5.47 2.29
CA ALA A 56 10.26 4.38 1.33
C ALA A 56 8.80 3.97 1.04
N ALA A 57 7.90 4.05 2.03
CA ALA A 57 6.48 3.75 1.83
C ALA A 57 5.80 4.80 0.95
N LEU A 58 6.09 6.09 1.14
CA LEU A 58 5.56 7.15 0.29
C LEU A 58 6.12 7.08 -1.14
N ASP A 59 7.41 6.76 -1.31
CA ASP A 59 8.00 6.54 -2.63
C ASP A 59 7.31 5.40 -3.38
N ARG A 60 7.03 4.27 -2.69
CA ARG A 60 6.29 3.15 -3.28
C ARG A 60 4.85 3.53 -3.63
N ALA A 61 4.18 4.31 -2.79
CA ALA A 61 2.82 4.78 -3.07
C ALA A 61 2.78 5.74 -4.27
N GLY A 62 3.76 6.65 -4.38
CA GLY A 62 3.92 7.54 -5.52
C GLY A 62 4.16 6.77 -6.81
N ARG A 63 5.07 5.79 -6.78
CA ARG A 63 5.34 4.94 -7.95
C ARG A 63 4.14 4.12 -8.37
N PHE A 64 3.46 3.47 -7.43
CA PHE A 64 2.22 2.74 -7.71
C PHE A 64 1.20 3.64 -8.42
N THR A 65 1.01 4.86 -7.92
CA THR A 65 0.07 5.83 -8.49
C THR A 65 0.47 6.22 -9.92
N LEU A 66 1.73 6.61 -10.14
CA LEU A 66 2.23 6.99 -11.46
C LEU A 66 2.11 5.84 -12.48
N ASP A 67 2.44 4.61 -12.07
CA ASP A 67 2.34 3.44 -12.93
C ASP A 67 0.87 3.17 -13.35
N ARG A 68 -0.10 3.38 -12.45
CA ARG A 68 -1.53 3.23 -12.80
C ARG A 68 -2.06 4.37 -13.67
N LEU A 69 -1.55 5.58 -13.50
CA LEU A 69 -1.93 6.71 -14.36
C LEU A 69 -1.32 6.57 -15.77
N ALA A 70 -0.10 6.06 -15.89
CA ALA A 70 0.54 5.82 -17.19
C ALA A 70 -0.11 4.69 -18.00
N THR A 71 -0.73 3.73 -17.32
CA THR A 71 -1.39 2.56 -17.93
C THR A 71 -2.90 2.75 -18.13
N ALA A 72 -3.48 3.81 -17.57
CA ALA A 72 -4.88 4.16 -17.81
C ALA A 72 -5.04 4.67 -19.26
N PRO A 73 -5.96 4.12 -20.07
CA PRO A 73 -6.28 4.72 -21.35
C PRO A 73 -6.73 6.17 -21.12
N ALA A 74 -6.23 7.10 -21.93
CA ALA A 74 -6.69 8.48 -21.90
C ALA A 74 -8.21 8.47 -22.02
N ALA A 75 -8.90 8.99 -21.00
CA ALA A 75 -10.35 9.10 -21.03
C ALA A 75 -10.71 10.05 -22.19
N LEU A 76 -11.25 9.49 -23.27
CA LEU A 76 -11.86 10.20 -24.38
C LEU A 76 -13.27 10.65 -24.00
#